data_AF-A0A2H3CYA7-F1
#
_entry.id   AF-A0A2H3CYA7-F1
#
_cell.length_a   1.000
_cell.length_b   1.000
_cell.length_c   1.000
_cell.angle_alpha   90.00
_cell.angle_beta   90.00
_cell.angle_gamma   90.00
#
_symmetry.space_group_name_H-M   'P 1'
#
loop_
_entity.id
_entity.type
_entity.pdbx_description
1 polymer ?
#
loop_
_entity_poly.entity_id
_entity_poly.type
_entity_poly.pdbx_seq_one_letter_code
_entity_poly.pdbx_strand_id
1 'polypeptide(L)'
;MEGIQLYDKVDRDDKDADVYNGYCIEQGCLEGLHEKDPEGRLRRGKLIVKDLKGNSHTFDIAAAHQHQIPEDSYTLIGSDPWSPESAKSGGENSKQYWVIGKLSESGQKFEKLSVFQLTNAGHVMGLLDESGIAQRSRTILI
;
A
#
# COMPACT_ATOMS: atom_id res chain seq x y z
N MET A 1 -19.90 0.62 11.05
CA MET A 1 -18.45 0.56 10.84
C MET A 1 -18.24 0.36 9.35
N GLU A 2 -18.04 1.46 8.62
CA GLU A 2 -17.85 1.40 7.17
C GLU A 2 -16.46 0.83 6.90
N GLY A 3 -16.42 -0.37 6.32
CA GLY A 3 -15.18 -0.93 5.79
C GLY A 3 -14.70 -0.03 4.66
N ILE A 4 -13.44 0.42 4.75
CA ILE A 4 -12.79 1.09 3.62
C ILE A 4 -12.63 0.05 2.51
N GLN A 5 -13.29 0.30 1.38
CA GLN A 5 -13.22 -0.55 0.19
C GLN A 5 -12.32 0.13 -0.85
N LEU A 6 -11.22 -0.55 -1.20
CA LEU A 6 -10.44 -0.25 -2.39
C LEU A 6 -11.11 -0.98 -3.55
N TYR A 7 -11.63 -0.24 -4.53
CA TYR A 7 -12.15 -0.82 -5.76
C TYR A 7 -11.04 -0.82 -6.79
N ASP A 8 -10.42 -1.99 -6.98
CA ASP A 8 -9.53 -2.22 -8.10
C ASP A 8 -9.85 -3.59 -8.72
N LYS A 9 -9.49 -3.78 -9.98
CA LYS A 9 -9.84 -4.99 -10.73
C LYS A 9 -8.96 -6.15 -10.27
N VAL A 10 -9.61 -7.21 -9.79
CA VAL A 10 -9.01 -8.52 -9.58
C VAL A 10 -9.42 -9.40 -10.76
N ASP A 11 -8.44 -10.01 -11.41
CA ASP A 11 -8.64 -10.97 -12.50
C ASP A 11 -8.61 -12.41 -11.95
N ARG A 12 -9.06 -13.37 -12.75
CA ARG A 12 -8.82 -14.79 -12.50
C ARG A 12 -7.85 -15.35 -13.52
N ASP A 13 -6.94 -16.21 -13.07
CA ASP A 13 -6.04 -16.92 -13.98
C ASP A 13 -6.59 -18.28 -14.41
N ASP A 14 -5.85 -18.97 -15.27
CA ASP A 14 -6.24 -20.27 -15.84
C ASP A 14 -6.41 -21.39 -14.78
N LYS A 15 -6.00 -21.14 -13.53
CA LYS A 15 -6.14 -22.05 -12.38
C LYS A 15 -7.20 -21.56 -11.39
N ASP A 16 -8.07 -20.63 -11.80
CA ASP A 16 -9.09 -19.98 -10.97
C ASP A 16 -8.51 -19.23 -9.75
N ALA A 17 -7.23 -18.85 -9.78
CA ALA A 17 -6.66 -18.04 -8.71
C ALA A 17 -7.00 -16.56 -8.91
N ASP A 18 -7.30 -15.85 -7.82
CA ASP A 18 -7.49 -14.40 -7.83
C ASP A 18 -6.14 -13.70 -8.02
N VAL A 19 -6.06 -12.80 -8.99
CA VAL A 19 -4.83 -12.13 -9.39
C VAL A 19 -5.01 -10.63 -9.45
N TYR A 20 -4.08 -9.94 -8.82
CA TYR A 20 -3.99 -8.49 -8.85
C TYR A 20 -2.82 -8.03 -9.72
N ASN A 21 -3.11 -7.18 -10.70
CA ASN A 21 -2.14 -6.56 -11.58
C ASN A 21 -2.06 -5.07 -11.26
N GLY A 22 -1.13 -4.67 -10.38
CA GLY A 22 -1.01 -3.29 -9.92
C GLY A 22 0.36 -2.98 -9.37
N TYR A 23 0.49 -1.84 -8.68
CA TYR A 23 1.75 -1.45 -8.07
C TYR A 23 2.08 -2.35 -6.88
N CYS A 24 3.34 -2.77 -6.81
CA CYS A 24 3.88 -3.54 -5.72
C CYS A 24 5.15 -2.86 -5.21
N ILE A 25 5.26 -2.78 -3.88
CA ILE A 25 6.50 -2.48 -3.17
C ILE A 25 6.87 -3.76 -2.45
N GLU A 26 7.97 -4.37 -2.87
CA GLU A 26 8.40 -5.68 -2.34
C GLU A 26 8.68 -5.61 -0.83
N GLN A 27 9.31 -4.51 -0.40
CA GLN A 27 9.75 -4.31 0.96
C GLN A 27 9.56 -2.86 1.43
N GLY A 28 8.64 -2.67 2.38
CA GLY A 28 8.45 -1.41 3.09
C GLY A 28 8.32 -1.62 4.60
N CYS A 29 9.09 -0.85 5.37
CA CYS A 29 9.05 -0.86 6.82
C CYS A 29 7.95 0.09 7.32
N LEU A 30 7.09 -0.40 8.20
CA LEU A 30 6.05 0.39 8.84
C LEU A 30 6.41 0.73 10.28
N GLU A 31 6.20 1.98 10.66
CA GLU A 31 6.40 2.48 12.02
C GLU A 31 5.19 3.29 12.49
N GLY A 32 4.86 3.26 13.78
CA GLY A 32 3.82 4.11 14.40
C GLY A 32 2.37 3.64 14.23
N LEU A 33 2.12 2.49 13.60
CA LEU A 33 0.77 1.91 13.45
C LEU A 33 0.51 0.71 14.39
N HIS A 34 1.35 0.46 15.37
CA HIS A 34 1.24 -0.71 16.26
C HIS A 34 0.30 -0.48 17.44
N GLU A 35 0.12 0.76 17.90
CA GLU A 35 -0.82 1.10 18.97
C GLU A 35 -2.24 1.27 18.43
N LYS A 36 -3.24 1.10 19.31
CA LYS A 36 -4.63 1.50 19.02
C LYS A 36 -4.82 2.93 19.48
N ASP A 37 -5.68 3.68 18.80
CA ASP A 37 -6.12 4.97 19.32
C ASP A 37 -7.29 4.73 20.30
N PRO A 38 -7.16 5.07 21.60
CA PRO A 38 -8.21 4.83 22.59
C PRO A 38 -9.53 5.53 22.28
N GLU A 39 -9.47 6.62 21.51
CA GLU A 39 -10.61 7.42 21.10
C GLU A 39 -11.12 7.02 19.70
N GLY A 40 -10.56 5.96 19.11
CA GLY A 40 -10.93 5.44 17.80
C GLY A 40 -10.56 6.34 16.62
N ARG A 41 -9.64 7.29 16.82
CA ARG A 41 -9.20 8.22 15.77
C ARG A 41 -8.28 7.55 14.74
N LEU A 42 -8.00 8.29 13.66
CA LEU A 42 -7.01 7.91 12.66
C LEU A 42 -5.64 7.71 13.32
N ARG A 43 -5.07 6.51 13.12
CA ARG A 43 -3.72 6.20 13.58
C ARG A 43 -2.73 6.63 12.52
N ARG A 44 -1.63 7.27 12.92
CA ARG A 44 -0.63 7.86 12.01
C ARG A 44 0.69 7.16 12.18
N GLY A 45 1.37 6.93 11.08
CA GLY A 45 2.67 6.27 11.07
C GLY A 45 3.52 6.70 9.89
N LYS A 46 4.58 5.94 9.66
CA LYS A 46 5.51 6.15 8.56
C LYS A 46 5.71 4.87 7.77
N LEU A 47 5.79 5.03 6.45
CA LEU A 47 6.29 4.01 5.52
C LEU A 47 7.71 4.41 5.11
N ILE A 48 8.67 3.53 5.39
CA ILE A 48 10.07 3.71 5.02
C ILE A 48 10.41 2.66 3.96
N VAL A 49 10.87 3.13 2.80
CA VAL A 49 11.17 2.29 1.63
C VAL A 49 12.50 2.71 1.04
N LYS A 50 13.20 1.80 0.36
CA LYS A 50 14.46 2.09 -0.32
C LYS A 50 14.24 2.14 -1.82
N ASP A 51 14.83 3.15 -2.47
CA ASP A 51 14.88 3.19 -3.93
C ASP A 51 15.93 2.24 -4.50
N LEU A 52 15.97 2.12 -5.83
CA LEU A 52 16.94 1.30 -6.56
C LEU A 52 18.40 1.72 -6.34
N LYS A 53 18.64 2.94 -5.84
CA LYS A 53 19.96 3.47 -5.51
C LYS A 53 20.32 3.26 -4.04
N GLY A 54 19.41 2.66 -3.25
CA GLY A 54 19.56 2.41 -1.83
C GLY A 54 19.23 3.60 -0.93
N ASN A 55 18.72 4.72 -1.46
CA ASN A 55 18.30 5.84 -0.63
C ASN A 55 16.98 5.53 0.04
N SER A 56 16.86 5.90 1.31
CA SER A 56 15.63 5.71 2.08
C SER A 56 14.67 6.88 1.87
N HIS A 57 13.43 6.58 1.55
CA HIS A 57 12.32 7.51 1.42
C HIS A 57 11.32 7.25 2.53
N THR A 58 10.75 8.31 3.10
CA THR A 58 9.81 8.22 4.22
C THR A 58 8.52 8.93 3.87
N PHE A 59 7.41 8.24 4.03
CA PHE A 59 6.07 8.71 3.70
C PHE A 59 5.15 8.66 4.91
N ASP A 60 4.36 9.70 5.11
CA ASP A 60 3.34 9.72 6.15
C ASP A 60 2.12 8.89 5.71
N ILE A 61 1.67 8.04 6.63
CA ILE A 61 0.56 7.12 6.42
C ILE A 61 -0.48 7.23 7.52
N ALA A 62 -1.72 6.84 7.21
CA ALA A 62 -2.81 6.81 8.16
C ALA A 62 -3.67 5.54 8.03
N ALA A 63 -4.06 4.94 9.15
CA ALA A 63 -4.99 3.82 9.19
C ALA A 63 -6.26 4.24 9.96
N ALA A 64 -7.41 4.11 9.30
CA ALA A 64 -8.70 4.43 9.93
C ALA A 64 -9.29 3.27 10.77
N HIS A 65 -8.80 2.05 10.55
CA HIS A 65 -9.16 0.92 11.39
C HIS A 65 -8.29 0.86 12.65
N GLN A 66 -8.80 0.23 13.70
CA GLN A 66 -8.10 0.00 14.96
C GLN A 66 -7.39 -1.37 15.04
N HIS A 67 -7.36 -2.13 13.95
CA HIS A 67 -6.50 -3.33 13.86
C HIS A 67 -5.02 -2.92 13.91
N GLN A 68 -4.28 -3.46 14.87
CA GLN A 68 -2.87 -3.10 15.08
C GLN A 68 -2.04 -3.61 13.92
N ILE A 69 -1.14 -2.77 13.43
CA ILE A 69 -0.18 -3.14 12.40
C ILE A 69 1.18 -3.12 13.08
N PRO A 70 1.78 -4.28 13.37
CA PRO A 70 3.10 -4.35 13.98
C PRO A 70 4.15 -3.56 13.18
N GLU A 71 5.18 -3.09 13.87
CA GLU A 71 6.32 -2.48 13.20
C GLU A 71 7.18 -3.60 12.62
N ASP A 72 7.14 -3.73 11.30
CA ASP A 72 7.82 -4.79 10.56
C ASP A 72 7.96 -4.35 9.10
N SER A 73 8.69 -5.16 8.35
CA SER A 73 8.81 -5.09 6.91
C SER A 73 7.69 -5.89 6.25
N TYR A 74 6.96 -5.26 5.34
CA TYR A 74 5.85 -5.86 4.60
C TYR A 74 6.03 -5.73 3.10
N THR A 75 5.33 -6.58 2.36
CA THR A 75 5.04 -6.36 0.95
C THR A 75 3.76 -5.55 0.84
N LEU A 76 3.73 -4.58 -0.06
CA LEU A 76 2.60 -3.67 -0.23
C LEU A 76 2.10 -3.71 -1.67
N ILE A 77 0.78 -3.79 -1.84
CA ILE A 77 0.14 -3.62 -3.14
C ILE A 77 -0.75 -2.37 -3.11
N GLY A 78 -0.68 -1.58 -4.16
CA GLY A 78 -1.37 -0.29 -4.26
C GLY A 78 -2.12 -0.18 -5.57
N SER A 79 -3.27 0.51 -5.53
CA SER A 79 -4.09 0.76 -6.71
C SER A 79 -3.35 1.54 -7.79
N ASP A 80 -3.77 1.42 -9.04
CA ASP A 80 -3.36 2.41 -10.03
C ASP A 80 -3.91 3.79 -9.62
N PRO A 81 -3.12 4.89 -9.75
CA PRO A 81 -3.67 6.22 -9.59
C PRO A 81 -4.74 6.43 -10.67
N TRP A 82 -5.94 6.89 -10.27
CA TRP A 82 -7.13 7.01 -11.12
C TRP A 82 -6.90 7.81 -12.43
N SER A 83 -5.88 8.67 -12.46
CA SER A 83 -5.31 9.22 -13.69
C SER A 83 -3.91 9.84 -13.44
N PRO A 84 -3.03 9.93 -14.47
CA PRO A 84 -1.77 10.68 -14.37
C PRO A 84 -1.97 12.16 -13.99
N GLU A 85 -3.09 12.74 -14.39
CA GLU A 85 -3.47 14.11 -14.02
C GLU A 85 -3.93 14.21 -12.57
N SER A 86 -4.56 13.19 -11.99
CA SER A 86 -4.94 13.15 -10.56
C SER A 86 -3.77 12.81 -9.62
N ALA A 87 -2.71 12.18 -10.15
CA ALA A 87 -1.42 12.10 -9.47
C ALA A 87 -0.70 13.46 -9.48
N LYS A 88 -0.80 14.22 -10.58
CA LYS A 88 -0.12 15.54 -10.75
C LYS A 88 -0.86 16.72 -10.13
N SER A 89 -2.19 16.68 -10.14
CA SER A 89 -3.00 17.65 -9.41
C SER A 89 -3.02 17.21 -7.96
N GLY A 90 -2.18 17.85 -7.14
CA GLY A 90 -2.18 17.73 -5.69
C GLY A 90 -3.48 18.23 -5.04
N GLY A 91 -4.64 17.92 -5.65
CA GLY A 91 -5.93 18.08 -5.03
C GLY A 91 -5.95 17.22 -3.78
N GLU A 92 -6.32 17.84 -2.67
CA GLU A 92 -6.34 17.32 -1.30
C GLU A 92 -7.21 16.05 -1.10
N ASN A 93 -7.74 15.46 -2.18
CA ASN A 93 -8.73 14.40 -2.20
C ASN A 93 -8.30 13.09 -2.90
N SER A 94 -7.10 12.96 -3.46
CA SER A 94 -6.64 11.64 -3.92
C SER A 94 -6.22 10.79 -2.72
N LYS A 95 -7.17 10.07 -2.13
CA LYS A 95 -6.87 9.06 -1.10
C LYS A 95 -6.37 7.81 -1.80
N GLN A 96 -5.07 7.57 -1.75
CA GLN A 96 -4.46 6.33 -2.25
C GLN A 96 -4.36 5.34 -1.10
N TYR A 97 -4.93 4.16 -1.30
CA TYR A 97 -4.89 3.06 -0.34
C TYR A 97 -3.83 2.05 -0.76
N TRP A 98 -3.17 1.50 0.26
CA TRP A 98 -2.19 0.44 0.12
C TRP A 98 -2.56 -0.69 1.05
N VAL A 99 -2.53 -1.90 0.51
CA VAL A 99 -2.75 -3.13 1.24
C VAL A 99 -1.40 -3.69 1.62
N ILE A 100 -1.22 -4.00 2.91
CA ILE A 100 -0.05 -4.70 3.39
C ILE A 100 -0.33 -6.18 3.51
N GLY A 101 0.70 -6.96 3.27
CA GLY A 101 0.64 -8.40 3.37
C GLY A 101 2.01 -9.04 3.50
N LYS A 102 1.98 -10.37 3.57
CA LYS A 102 3.16 -11.22 3.51
C LYS A 102 3.04 -12.11 2.29
N LEU A 103 4.17 -12.30 1.61
CA LEU A 103 4.27 -13.34 0.62
C LEU A 103 4.44 -14.69 1.32
N SER A 104 3.77 -15.72 0.81
CA SER A 104 3.99 -17.11 1.21
C SER A 104 5.46 -17.51 1.04
N GLU A 105 5.89 -18.61 1.65
CA GLU A 105 7.27 -19.11 1.53
C GLU A 105 7.74 -19.33 0.08
N SER A 106 6.83 -19.63 -0.85
CA SER A 106 7.15 -19.75 -2.28
C SER A 106 7.25 -18.41 -3.02
N GLY A 107 6.98 -17.29 -2.36
CA GLY A 107 6.93 -15.94 -2.94
C GLY A 107 5.72 -15.69 -3.85
N GLN A 108 4.84 -16.68 -4.06
CA GLN A 108 3.83 -16.62 -5.11
C GLN A 108 2.49 -16.02 -4.65
N LYS A 109 2.13 -16.22 -3.38
CA LYS A 109 0.81 -15.88 -2.84
C LYS A 109 0.93 -14.77 -1.82
N PHE A 110 0.07 -13.77 -1.94
CA PHE A 110 0.01 -12.62 -1.06
C PHE A 110 -1.16 -12.78 -0.08
N GLU A 111 -0.84 -12.90 1.21
CA GLU A 111 -1.82 -12.89 2.28
C GLU A 111 -2.02 -11.45 2.78
N LYS A 112 -3.24 -10.94 2.64
CA LYS A 112 -3.60 -9.62 3.14
C LYS A 112 -3.58 -9.60 4.67
N LEU A 113 -2.88 -8.62 5.22
CA LEU A 113 -2.87 -8.35 6.67
C LEU A 113 -3.71 -7.12 7.02
N SER A 114 -3.49 -5.99 6.32
CA SER A 114 -4.15 -4.72 6.67
C SER A 114 -4.15 -3.73 5.52
N VAL A 115 -4.70 -2.53 5.74
CA VAL A 115 -4.75 -1.45 4.74
C VAL A 115 -4.46 -0.09 5.39
N PHE A 116 -3.77 0.80 4.69
CA PHE A 116 -3.58 2.19 5.12
C PHE A 116 -3.70 3.17 3.95
N GLN A 117 -3.75 4.46 4.26
CA GLN A 117 -3.77 5.57 3.32
C GLN A 117 -2.42 6.29 3.31
N LEU A 118 -1.97 6.75 2.13
CA LEU A 118 -0.93 7.77 2.04
C LEU A 118 -1.55 9.16 2.14
N THR A 119 -1.04 10.02 3.03
CA THR A 119 -1.66 11.32 3.32
C THR A 119 -1.33 12.42 2.29
N ASN A 120 -0.56 12.11 1.23
CA ASN A 120 -0.23 13.01 0.11
C ASN A 120 -0.03 12.21 -1.20
N ALA A 121 -1.05 11.46 -1.60
CA ALA A 121 -0.91 10.45 -2.64
C ALA A 121 -0.39 10.97 -3.98
N GLY A 122 -0.83 12.15 -4.42
CA GLY A 122 -0.47 12.65 -5.76
C GLY A 122 1.06 12.77 -5.94
N HIS A 123 1.72 13.48 -5.03
CA HIS A 123 3.18 13.61 -5.06
C HIS A 123 3.87 12.27 -4.76
N VAL A 124 3.39 11.53 -3.77
CA VAL A 124 4.06 10.27 -3.35
C VAL A 124 4.03 9.22 -4.46
N MET A 125 2.91 9.07 -5.18
CA MET A 125 2.81 8.07 -6.25
C MET A 125 3.78 8.38 -7.40
N GLY A 126 3.94 9.65 -7.78
CA GLY A 126 4.93 10.04 -8.79
C GLY A 126 6.35 9.69 -8.36
N LEU A 127 6.71 9.97 -7.10
CA LEU A 127 8.03 9.64 -6.58
C LEU A 127 8.28 8.13 -6.51
N LEU A 128 7.27 7.34 -6.10
CA LEU A 128 7.37 5.88 -6.01
C LEU A 128 7.62 5.25 -7.39
N ASP A 129 6.94 5.74 -8.42
CA ASP A 129 7.08 5.27 -9.81
C ASP A 129 8.42 5.72 -10.41
N GLU A 130 8.75 7.02 -10.36
CA GLU A 130 10.00 7.58 -10.92
C GLU A 130 11.26 7.02 -10.24
N SER A 131 11.17 6.66 -8.96
CA SER A 131 12.29 6.09 -8.20
C SER A 131 12.41 4.56 -8.34
N GLY A 132 11.47 3.92 -9.04
CA GLY A 132 11.40 2.46 -9.21
C GLY A 132 11.13 1.70 -7.90
N ILE A 133 10.61 2.39 -6.88
CA ILE A 133 10.25 1.80 -5.58
C ILE A 133 8.98 0.96 -5.73
N ALA A 134 7.97 1.50 -6.42
CA ALA A 134 6.77 0.79 -6.75
C ALA A 134 6.85 0.32 -8.21
N GLN A 135 6.63 -0.96 -8.44
CA GLN A 135 6.69 -1.55 -9.78
C GLN A 135 5.40 -2.30 -10.07
N ARG A 136 4.99 -2.33 -11.34
CA ARG A 136 3.82 -3.12 -11.74
C ARG A 136 4.17 -4.60 -11.64
N SER A 137 3.39 -5.33 -10.85
CA SER A 137 3.60 -6.75 -10.60
C SER A 137 2.28 -7.50 -10.64
N ARG A 138 2.36 -8.77 -11.07
CA ARG A 138 1.26 -9.73 -11.03
C ARG A 138 1.33 -10.48 -9.70
N THR A 139 0.40 -10.19 -8.80
CA THR A 139 0.34 -10.77 -7.45
C THR A 139 -0.83 -11.74 -7.35
N ILE A 140 -0.59 -12.97 -6.92
CA ILE A 140 -1.68 -13.93 -6.65
C ILE A 140 -2.20 -13.68 -5.24
N LEU A 141 -3.49 -13.46 -5.09
CA LEU A 141 -4.17 -13.23 -3.82
C LEU A 141 -4.67 -14.56 -3.25
N ILE A 142 -4.67 -14.68 -1.91
CA ILE A 142 -5.23 -15.84 -1.19
C ILE A 142 -6.11 -15.43 -0.02
#